data_AF-A0A1Q7HZG4-F1
#
_entry.id   AF-A0A1Q7HZG4-F1
#
_cell.length_a   1.000
_cell.length_b   1.000
_cell.length_c   1.000
_cell.angle_alpha   90.00
_cell.angle_beta   90.00
_cell.angle_gamma   90.00
#
_symmetry.space_group_name_H-M   'P 1'
#
loop_
_entity.id
_entity.type
_entity.pdbx_description
1 polymer ?
#
loop_
_entity_poly.entity_id
_entity_poly.type
_entity_poly.pdbx_seq_one_letter_code
_entity_poly.pdbx_strand_id
1 'polypeptide(L)' 'MDGVGILVLLIVFGSLALFAGSGRARNELLRRQGEAGIEAALNRTTRTDATGVVICRRCGAEGPERAGACPRCGATL' A
#
# COMPACT_ATOMS: atom_id res chain seq x y z
N MET A 1 13.45 44.19 31.49
CA MET A 1 13.36 43.56 30.16
C MET A 1 13.27 44.68 29.16
N ASP A 2 14.37 45.00 28.50
CA ASP A 2 14.43 46.06 27.49
C ASP A 2 13.52 45.69 26.31
N GLY A 3 12.92 46.67 25.63
CA GLY A 3 11.96 46.43 24.54
C GLY A 3 12.49 45.53 23.42
N VAL A 4 13.82 45.49 23.27
CA VAL A 4 14.53 44.59 22.34
C VAL A 4 14.32 43.11 22.72
N GLY A 5 14.32 42.77 24.01
CA GLY A 5 14.11 41.41 24.47
C GLY A 5 12.70 40.87 24.16
N ILE A 6 11.70 41.74 24.25
CA ILE A 6 10.32 41.38 23.90
C ILE A 6 10.19 41.15 22.39
N LEU A 7 10.80 42.01 21.58
CA LEU A 7 10.79 41.89 20.12
C LEU A 7 11.41 40.56 19.65
N VAL A 8 12.59 40.21 20.18
CA VAL A 8 13.27 38.95 19.85
C VAL A 8 12.40 37.74 20.22
N LEU A 9 11.77 37.78 21.40
CA LEU A 9 10.93 36.69 21.86
C LEU A 9 9.70 36.49 20.96
N LEU A 10 9.07 37.58 20.50
CA LEU A 10 7.95 37.52 19.57
C LEU A 10 8.35 36.94 18.19
N ILE A 11 9.53 37.31 17.68
CA ILE A 11 10.04 36.78 16.40
C ILE A 11 10.31 35.28 16.54
N VAL A 12 10.95 34.85 17.62
CA VAL A 12 11.25 33.43 17.87
C VAL A 12 9.97 32.62 18.03
N PHE A 13 9.01 33.08 18.85
CA PHE A 13 7.74 32.36 19.02
C PHE A 13 6.91 32.33 17.74
N GLY A 14 6.84 33.44 16.99
CA GLY A 14 6.10 33.50 15.74
C GLY A 14 6.68 32.56 14.67
N SER A 15 8.00 32.54 14.53
CA SER A 15 8.68 31.63 13.61
C SER A 15 8.54 30.17 14.03
N LEU A 16 8.66 29.85 15.32
CA LEU A 16 8.47 28.49 15.84
C LEU A 16 7.03 27.99 15.62
N ALA A 17 6.02 28.83 15.83
CA ALA A 17 4.63 28.50 15.61
C ALA A 17 4.33 28.25 14.12
N LEU A 18 4.89 29.07 13.22
CA LEU A 18 4.80 28.86 11.78
C LEU A 18 5.45 27.54 11.36
N PHE A 19 6.63 27.25 11.88
CA PHE A 19 7.37 26.03 11.55
C PHE A 19 6.64 24.78 12.04
N ALA A 20 6.15 24.79 13.29
CA ALA A 20 5.37 23.69 13.86
C ALA A 20 4.02 23.49 13.14
N GLY A 21 3.38 24.56 12.67
CA GLY A 21 2.12 24.49 11.91
C GLY A 21 2.29 23.96 10.48
N SER A 22 3.43 24.23 9.84
CA SER A 22 3.70 23.85 8.43
C SER A 22 3.87 22.34 8.21
N GLY A 23 4.20 21.56 9.24
CA GLY A 23 4.41 20.11 9.15
C GLY A 23 3.13 19.27 9.09
N ARG A 24 2.00 19.77 9.63
CA ARG A 24 0.75 18.98 9.70
C ARG A 24 0.05 18.85 8.35
N ALA A 25 0.11 19.86 7.49
CA ALA A 25 -0.58 19.84 6.21
C ALA A 25 0.00 18.85 5.18
N ARG A 26 1.32 18.61 5.22
CA ARG A 26 1.97 17.64 4.32
C ARG A 26 1.68 16.19 4.71
N ASN A 27 1.56 15.90 6.00
CA ASN A 27 1.36 14.53 6.48
C ASN A 27 -0.03 13.97 6.15
N GLU A 28 -1.05 14.81 6.09
CA GLU A 28 -2.42 14.39 5.77
C GLU A 28 -2.55 13.89 4.31
N LEU A 29 -1.84 14.52 3.38
CA LEU A 29 -1.85 14.14 1.96
C LEU A 29 -1.08 12.84 1.71
N LEU A 30 0.08 12.66 2.36
CA LEU A 30 0.87 11.43 2.29
C LEU A 30 0.12 10.23 2.87
N ARG A 31 -0.60 10.43 3.98
CA ARG A 31 -1.40 9.39 4.61
C ARG A 31 -2.53 8.91 3.71
N ARG A 32 -3.29 9.83 3.08
CA ARG A 32 -4.34 9.49 2.11
C ARG A 32 -3.82 8.80 0.85
N GLN A 33 -2.66 9.20 0.34
CA GLN A 33 -2.03 8.52 -0.81
C GLN A 33 -1.59 7.09 -0.48
N GLY A 34 -1.10 6.86 0.74
CA GLY A 34 -0.71 5.52 1.21
C GLY A 34 -1.89 4.54 1.22
N GLU A 35 -3.05 4.97 1.72
CA GLU A 35 -4.25 4.13 1.80
C GLU A 35 -4.75 3.69 0.40
N ALA A 36 -4.80 4.62 -0.56
CA ALA A 36 -5.20 4.30 -1.94
C ALA A 36 -4.19 3.36 -2.67
N GLY A 37 -2.89 3.52 -2.39
CA GLY A 37 -1.86 2.65 -2.96
C GLY A 37 -1.93 1.21 -2.43
N ILE A 38 -2.23 1.04 -1.15
CA ILE A 38 -2.36 -0.27 -0.51
C ILE A 38 -3.58 -1.02 -1.06
N GLU A 39 -4.72 -0.33 -1.22
CA GLU A 39 -5.95 -0.95 -1.72
C GLU A 39 -5.81 -1.43 -3.18
N ALA A 40 -5.12 -0.65 -4.03
CA ALA A 40 -4.79 -1.05 -5.40
C ALA A 40 -3.81 -2.26 -5.44
N ALA A 41 -2.86 -2.33 -4.51
CA ALA A 41 -1.96 -3.47 -4.37
C ALA A 41 -2.69 -4.72 -3.86
N LEU A 42 -3.61 -4.56 -2.91
CA LEU A 42 -4.42 -5.66 -2.34
C LEU A 42 -5.39 -6.25 -3.37
N ASN A 43 -6.01 -5.41 -4.20
CA ASN A 43 -6.90 -5.86 -5.27
C ASN A 43 -6.13 -6.63 -6.35
N ARG A 44 -4.86 -6.28 -6.59
CA ARG A 44 -3.95 -7.05 -7.46
C ARG A 44 -3.66 -8.44 -6.90
N THR A 45 -3.42 -8.57 -5.60
CA THR A 45 -3.10 -9.87 -4.96
C THR A 45 -4.32 -10.72 -4.67
N THR A 46 -5.51 -10.13 -4.49
CA THR A 46 -6.76 -10.87 -4.27
C THR A 46 -7.28 -11.51 -5.56
N ARG A 47 -6.89 -10.98 -6.74
CA ARG A 47 -7.27 -11.54 -8.05
C ARG A 47 -6.33 -12.63 -8.54
N THR A 48 -5.18 -12.83 -7.92
CA THR A 48 -4.31 -13.99 -8.21
C THR A 48 -4.85 -15.21 -7.48
N ASP A 49 -5.74 -15.93 -8.16
CA ASP A 49 -5.83 -17.38 -8.14
C ASP A 49 -5.36 -18.08 -6.87
N ALA A 50 -6.17 -18.00 -5.80
CA ALA A 50 -6.25 -19.09 -4.82
C ALA A 50 -6.93 -20.32 -5.45
N THR A 51 -6.57 -20.68 -6.68
CA THR A 51 -6.85 -22.01 -7.21
C THR A 51 -5.70 -22.90 -6.76
N GLY A 52 -6.03 -23.98 -6.06
CA GLY A 52 -5.05 -25.03 -5.83
C GLY A 52 -4.42 -25.45 -7.15
N VAL A 53 -3.14 -25.80 -7.11
CA VAL A 53 -2.50 -26.47 -8.24
C VAL A 53 -2.71 -27.96 -8.02
N VAL A 54 -3.37 -28.63 -8.96
CA VAL A 54 -3.59 -30.07 -8.94
C VAL A 54 -2.65 -30.76 -9.91
N ILE A 55 -2.20 -31.95 -9.52
CA ILE A 55 -1.31 -32.78 -10.35
C ILE A 55 -2.15 -33.80 -11.10
N CYS A 56 -2.03 -33.82 -12.42
CA CYS A 56 -2.70 -34.80 -13.25
C CYS A 56 -2.23 -36.22 -12.91
N ARG A 57 -3.14 -37.09 -12.45
CA ARG A 57 -2.83 -38.51 -12.16
C ARG A 57 -2.40 -39.31 -13.38
N ARG A 58 -2.66 -38.81 -14.60
CA ARG A 58 -2.39 -39.52 -15.85
C ARG A 58 -1.03 -39.19 -16.47
N CYS A 59 -0.59 -37.94 -16.39
CA CYS A 59 0.65 -37.50 -17.04
C CYS A 59 1.60 -36.71 -16.12
N GLY A 60 1.21 -36.46 -14.87
CA GLY A 60 2.01 -35.71 -13.89
C GLY A 60 2.10 -34.20 -14.13
N ALA A 61 1.40 -33.65 -15.12
CA ALA A 61 1.39 -32.21 -15.35
C ALA A 61 0.62 -31.48 -14.24
N GLU A 62 1.17 -30.34 -13.81
CA GLU A 62 0.51 -29.40 -12.92
C GLU A 62 -0.46 -28.50 -13.70
N GLY A 63 -1.61 -28.20 -13.10
CA GLY A 63 -2.61 -27.31 -13.68
C GLY A 63 -3.50 -26.70 -12.60
N PRO A 64 -4.17 -25.57 -12.90
CA PRO A 64 -5.08 -24.96 -11.95
C PRO A 64 -6.28 -25.89 -11.74
N GLU A 65 -6.75 -26.01 -10.49
CA GLU A 65 -7.90 -26.85 -10.11
C GLU A 65 -9.16 -26.54 -10.93
N ARG A 66 -9.29 -25.30 -11.42
CA ARG A 66 -10.41 -24.86 -12.29
C ARG A 66 -10.27 -25.23 -13.77
N ALA A 67 -9.14 -25.78 -14.21
CA ALA A 67 -8.94 -26.11 -15.62
C ALA A 67 -9.94 -27.16 -16.13
N GLY A 68 -10.45 -28.03 -15.24
CA GLY A 68 -11.37 -29.14 -15.57
C GLY A 68 -10.76 -30.24 -16.44
N ALA A 69 -9.69 -29.94 -17.17
CA ALA A 69 -8.92 -30.85 -17.99
C ALA A 69 -7.42 -30.48 -17.98
N CYS A 70 -6.58 -31.51 -18.05
CA CYS A 70 -5.14 -31.36 -18.04
C CYS A 70 -4.65 -30.72 -19.36
N PRO A 71 -3.84 -29.63 -19.30
CA PRO A 71 -3.35 -28.96 -20.50
C PRO A 71 -2.36 -29.80 -21.31
N ARG A 72 -1.80 -30.86 -20.72
CA ARG A 72 -0.81 -31.73 -21.38
C ARG A 72 -1.41 -32.97 -22.02
N CYS A 73 -2.42 -33.58 -21.40
CA CYS A 73 -2.98 -34.86 -21.88
C CYS A 73 -4.51 -34.88 -22.03
N GLY A 74 -5.21 -33.79 -21.70
CA GLY A 74 -6.66 -33.68 -21.82
C GLY A 74 -7.47 -34.50 -20.82
N ALA A 75 -6.82 -35.19 -19.86
CA ALA A 75 -7.53 -35.93 -18.81
C ALA A 75 -8.23 -34.98 -17.83
N THR A 76 -9.41 -35.34 -17.34
CA THR A 76 -10.12 -34.59 -16.29
C THR A 76 -9.27 -34.50 -15.02
N LEU A 77 -9.10 -33.27 -14.52
CA LEU A 77 -8.32 -32.93 -13.32
C LEU A 77 -9.18 -32.93 -12.06
#